data_AF-Q08ZF8-F1
#
_entry.id   AF-Q08ZF8-F1
#
_cell.length_a   1.000
_cell.length_b   1.000
_cell.length_c   1.000
_cell.angle_alpha   90.00
_cell.angle_beta   90.00
_cell.angle_gamma   90.00
#
_symmetry.space_group_name_H-M   'P 1'
#
loop_
_entity.id
_entity.type
_entity.pdbx_description
1 polymer ?
#
loop_
_entity_poly.entity_id
_entity_poly.type
_entity_poly.pdbx_seq_one_letter_code
_entity_poly.pdbx_strand_id
1 'polypeptide(L)'
;MDCLLSGGTGMGQESGVGERCAMALLALVCTVGWNDAVGKEAALAGGQTAWVRKYGGMGAEHLDALSPHPQGGFLAVGRFGSTVFPREEGLALGRYAADGSPLWSRVVTTEAIHTVSVTLTSLGNILVVGGYRGSPDFGVGPLPSVTSSEGWEGLFIAKFSPRGRPCGPAA
;
A
#
# COMPACT_ATOMS: atom_id res chain seq x y z
N MET A 1 -25.98 43.71 -50.98
CA MET A 1 -27.36 44.10 -50.65
C MET A 1 -28.24 43.70 -51.82
N ASP A 2 -29.34 42.97 -51.73
CA ASP A 2 -29.98 42.10 -50.75
C ASP A 2 -31.25 41.61 -51.45
N CYS A 3 -31.79 40.48 -50.97
CA CYS A 3 -33.15 39.98 -51.19
C CYS A 3 -33.57 39.52 -52.60
N LEU A 4 -33.94 38.24 -52.69
CA LEU A 4 -35.26 37.71 -53.11
C LEU A 4 -35.31 36.22 -52.66
N LEU A 5 -36.13 35.86 -51.66
CA LEU A 5 -37.46 35.20 -51.76
C LEU A 5 -37.39 33.80 -52.43
N SER A 6 -38.01 32.71 -51.99
CA SER A 6 -39.10 32.44 -51.04
C SER A 6 -39.31 30.91 -50.94
N GLY A 7 -39.87 30.44 -49.81
CA GLY A 7 -40.71 29.23 -49.69
C GLY A 7 -39.98 27.89 -49.52
N GLY A 8 -40.39 26.97 -48.65
CA GLY A 8 -41.52 26.87 -47.75
C GLY A 8 -41.66 25.41 -47.25
N THR A 9 -42.15 25.27 -46.02
CA THR A 9 -42.82 24.10 -45.40
C THR A 9 -42.08 22.77 -45.20
N GLY A 10 -42.00 22.35 -43.92
CA GLY A 10 -41.76 20.96 -43.53
C GLY A 10 -41.69 20.82 -42.00
N MET A 11 -42.83 20.58 -41.36
CA MET A 11 -42.90 20.08 -39.98
C MET A 11 -42.29 18.67 -39.90
N GLY A 12 -41.46 18.45 -38.89
CA GLY A 12 -40.99 17.12 -38.47
C GLY A 12 -40.49 17.19 -37.03
N GLN A 13 -41.33 16.73 -36.11
CA GLN A 13 -40.94 16.34 -34.75
C GLN A 13 -39.97 15.13 -34.79
N GLU A 14 -39.47 14.79 -33.60
CA GLU A 14 -38.64 13.65 -33.20
C GLU A 14 -37.15 13.97 -33.15
N SER A 15 -36.41 13.63 -32.10
CA SER A 15 -36.72 13.22 -30.74
C SER A 15 -35.39 13.37 -29.97
N GLY A 16 -35.44 13.82 -28.73
CA GLY A 16 -34.25 13.96 -27.91
C GLY A 16 -33.63 12.59 -27.63
N VAL A 17 -32.38 12.41 -28.01
CA VAL A 17 -31.55 11.31 -27.52
C VAL A 17 -30.48 11.95 -26.64
N GLY A 18 -30.63 11.75 -25.33
CA GLY A 18 -29.63 12.13 -24.35
C GLY A 18 -28.32 11.40 -24.64
N GLU A 19 -27.29 12.17 -24.94
CA GLU A 19 -25.93 11.66 -25.05
C GLU A 19 -25.48 11.20 -23.67
N ARG A 20 -25.46 9.88 -23.52
CA ARG A 20 -24.90 9.18 -22.38
C ARG A 20 -23.41 9.52 -22.29
N CYS A 21 -22.94 9.78 -21.07
CA CYS A 21 -21.54 9.85 -20.71
C CYS A 21 -20.80 8.61 -21.25
N ALA A 22 -20.14 8.76 -22.40
CA ALA A 22 -19.13 7.83 -22.86
C ALA A 22 -17.83 8.20 -22.11
N MET A 23 -17.56 7.50 -21.02
CA MET A 23 -16.21 7.43 -20.45
C MET A 23 -15.29 6.86 -21.53
N ALA A 24 -14.58 7.74 -22.23
CA ALA A 24 -13.52 7.35 -23.15
C ALA A 24 -12.38 6.75 -22.33
N LEU A 25 -12.30 5.42 -22.31
CA LEU A 25 -11.13 4.67 -21.87
C LEU A 25 -10.02 4.94 -22.89
N LEU A 26 -9.20 5.95 -22.62
CA LEU A 26 -7.99 6.20 -23.39
C LEU A 26 -6.95 5.14 -23.02
N ALA A 27 -6.99 3.99 -23.70
CA ALA A 27 -5.89 3.04 -23.67
C ALA A 27 -4.74 3.63 -24.50
N LEU A 28 -3.86 4.41 -23.85
CA LEU A 28 -2.62 4.86 -24.46
C LEU A 28 -1.68 3.64 -24.56
N VAL A 29 -1.71 2.94 -25.70
CA VAL A 29 -0.65 2.00 -26.05
C VAL A 29 0.57 2.82 -26.44
N CYS A 30 1.44 3.07 -25.47
CA CYS A 30 2.71 3.73 -25.70
C CYS A 30 3.67 2.71 -26.31
N THR A 31 3.77 2.67 -27.64
CA THR A 31 4.91 2.01 -28.31
C THR A 31 6.12 2.92 -28.15
N VAL A 32 6.84 2.83 -27.04
CA VAL A 32 8.16 3.45 -26.95
C VAL A 32 9.15 2.61 -27.73
N GLY A 33 9.58 3.18 -28.86
CA GLY A 33 10.66 2.69 -29.68
C GLY A 33 11.95 2.59 -28.87
N TRP A 34 12.69 1.54 -29.18
CA TRP A 34 14.01 1.25 -28.65
C TRP A 34 14.97 2.39 -29.00
N ASN A 35 15.61 2.99 -28.00
CA ASN A 35 17.05 3.24 -27.95
C ASN A 35 17.43 3.92 -26.62
N ASP A 36 18.35 3.25 -25.91
CA ASP A 36 19.36 3.76 -24.99
C ASP A 36 19.41 3.01 -23.65
N ALA A 37 20.58 2.43 -23.41
CA ALA A 37 20.85 1.45 -22.37
C ALA A 37 21.00 2.10 -20.99
N VAL A 38 19.94 2.08 -20.17
CA VAL A 38 20.03 2.19 -18.70
C VAL A 38 18.90 1.38 -18.06
N GLY A 39 19.25 0.40 -17.21
CA GLY A 39 18.33 -0.23 -16.24
C GLY A 39 17.25 -1.13 -16.84
N LYS A 40 17.50 -2.45 -16.88
CA LYS A 40 16.47 -3.44 -17.24
C LYS A 40 15.42 -3.57 -16.14
N GLU A 41 14.44 -2.68 -16.11
CA GLU A 41 13.05 -3.13 -15.95
C GLU A 41 12.46 -3.19 -17.35
N ALA A 42 12.62 -4.35 -17.99
CA ALA A 42 11.73 -4.68 -19.09
C ALA A 42 10.33 -4.70 -18.48
N ALA A 43 9.50 -3.72 -18.81
CA ALA A 43 8.07 -3.82 -18.58
C ALA A 43 7.64 -5.13 -19.27
N LEU A 44 7.38 -6.16 -18.47
CA LEU A 44 6.95 -7.45 -18.97
C LEU A 44 5.50 -7.31 -19.44
N ALA A 45 5.33 -6.72 -20.61
CA ALA A 45 4.07 -6.77 -21.33
C ALA A 45 3.76 -8.25 -21.60
N GLY A 46 2.70 -8.76 -20.96
CA GLY A 46 2.27 -10.16 -21.08
C GLY A 46 2.18 -10.95 -19.79
N GLY A 47 2.25 -10.32 -18.60
CA GLY A 47 2.03 -11.02 -17.33
C GLY A 47 3.16 -12.00 -16.98
N GLN A 48 4.36 -11.80 -17.54
CA GLN A 48 5.52 -12.58 -17.14
C GLN A 48 6.01 -12.13 -15.76
N THR A 49 6.51 -13.08 -14.97
CA THR A 49 7.06 -12.79 -13.64
C THR A 49 8.37 -12.03 -13.76
N ALA A 50 8.42 -10.79 -13.24
CA ALA A 50 9.64 -9.98 -13.26
C ALA A 50 10.73 -10.53 -12.33
N TRP A 51 10.37 -10.79 -11.08
CA TRP A 51 11.27 -11.39 -10.09
C TRP A 51 10.47 -12.08 -8.99
N VAL A 52 11.13 -13.03 -8.32
CA VAL A 52 10.65 -13.67 -7.08
C VAL A 52 11.74 -13.54 -6.04
N ARG A 53 11.39 -13.10 -4.83
CA ARG A 53 12.32 -12.96 -3.71
C ARG A 53 11.72 -13.51 -2.43
N LYS A 54 12.56 -14.13 -1.61
CA LYS A 54 12.23 -14.56 -0.25
C LYS A 54 12.81 -13.54 0.74
N TYR A 55 11.96 -13.00 1.61
CA TYR A 55 12.33 -11.97 2.60
C TYR A 55 12.40 -12.49 4.03
N GLY A 56 12.49 -13.82 4.14
CA GLY A 56 12.13 -14.56 5.32
C GLY A 56 13.23 -15.44 5.92
N GLY A 57 13.09 -15.77 7.20
CA GLY A 57 14.06 -16.48 8.03
C GLY A 57 13.54 -17.78 8.64
N MET A 58 13.88 -18.01 9.92
CA MET A 58 13.57 -19.25 10.64
C MET A 58 12.24 -19.08 11.40
N GLY A 59 11.20 -19.80 10.98
CA GLY A 59 9.89 -19.82 11.64
C GLY A 59 8.72 -19.74 10.67
N ALA A 60 7.50 -19.74 11.21
CA ALA A 60 6.30 -19.51 10.42
C ALA A 60 6.28 -18.04 9.95
N GLU A 61 6.04 -17.86 8.65
CA GLU A 61 6.01 -16.55 8.03
C GLU A 61 4.62 -16.26 7.51
N HIS A 62 4.16 -15.03 7.75
CA HIS A 62 2.85 -14.58 7.30
C HIS A 62 2.93 -13.11 6.92
N LEU A 63 2.40 -12.77 5.75
CA LEU A 63 2.30 -11.39 5.29
C LEU A 63 0.88 -10.91 5.57
N ASP A 64 0.73 -9.98 6.51
CA ASP A 64 -0.57 -9.40 6.86
C ASP A 64 -0.97 -8.34 5.83
N ALA A 65 -0.01 -7.52 5.39
CA ALA A 65 -0.27 -6.43 4.47
C ALA A 65 0.94 -6.03 3.64
N LEU A 66 0.66 -5.48 2.46
CA LEU A 66 1.62 -4.90 1.53
C LEU A 66 1.09 -3.54 1.04
N SER A 67 1.95 -2.53 0.95
CA SER A 67 1.56 -1.20 0.48
C SER A 67 2.66 -0.54 -0.37
N PRO A 68 2.34 -0.03 -1.57
CA PRO A 68 3.29 0.74 -2.38
C PRO A 68 3.73 1.99 -1.63
N HIS A 69 5.02 2.31 -1.72
CA HIS A 69 5.56 3.51 -1.09
C HIS A 69 5.56 4.69 -2.08
N PRO A 70 5.11 5.90 -1.69
CA PRO A 70 5.02 7.05 -2.61
C PRO A 70 6.35 7.41 -3.28
N GLN A 71 7.47 7.16 -2.59
CA GLN A 71 8.83 7.36 -3.09
C GLN A 71 9.42 6.13 -3.83
N GLY A 72 8.59 5.18 -4.25
CA GLY A 72 8.99 3.97 -4.98
C GLY A 72 9.27 2.77 -4.06
N GLY A 73 9.15 1.55 -4.58
CA GLY A 73 9.23 0.32 -3.78
C GLY A 73 7.99 0.11 -2.91
N PHE A 74 8.12 -0.66 -1.83
CA PHE A 74 6.98 -1.07 -1.02
C PHE A 74 7.30 -1.22 0.48
N LEU A 75 6.24 -1.26 1.28
CA LEU A 75 6.20 -1.65 2.68
C LEU A 75 5.51 -3.01 2.80
N ALA A 76 6.08 -3.92 3.58
CA ALA A 76 5.48 -5.18 3.99
C ALA A 76 5.28 -5.18 5.51
N VAL A 77 4.17 -5.74 5.97
CA VAL A 77 3.84 -5.88 7.39
C VAL A 77 3.35 -7.30 7.66
N GLY A 78 3.81 -7.91 8.75
CA GLY A 78 3.43 -9.28 9.13
C GLY A 78 4.47 -9.95 10.01
N ARG A 79 4.53 -11.28 9.97
CA ARG A 79 5.53 -12.09 10.67
C ARG A 79 6.54 -12.59 9.66
N PHE A 80 7.72 -11.98 9.59
CA PHE A 80 8.78 -12.41 8.69
C PHE A 80 10.14 -11.88 9.17
N GLY A 81 11.20 -12.37 8.53
CA GLY A 81 12.57 -11.89 8.70
C GLY A 81 13.42 -12.83 9.57
N SER A 82 14.58 -12.35 9.99
CA SER A 82 15.56 -13.16 10.73
C SER A 82 15.27 -13.31 12.22
N THR A 83 14.27 -12.59 12.74
CA THR A 83 13.88 -12.69 14.16
C THR A 83 12.92 -13.85 14.35
N VAL A 84 13.23 -14.73 15.32
CA VAL A 84 12.32 -15.78 15.74
C VAL A 84 11.22 -15.16 16.60
N PHE A 85 9.98 -15.27 16.15
CA PHE A 85 8.81 -14.81 16.88
C PHE A 85 8.43 -15.81 17.97
N PRO A 86 8.46 -15.43 19.27
CA PRO A 86 7.98 -16.31 20.35
C PRO A 86 6.54 -16.73 20.06
N ARG A 87 6.23 -18.03 20.20
CA ARG A 87 4.91 -18.61 19.89
C ARG A 87 4.39 -18.32 18.47
N GLU A 88 5.28 -17.92 17.56
CA GLU A 88 4.92 -17.43 16.23
C GLU A 88 4.05 -16.16 16.27
N GLU A 89 4.17 -15.35 17.33
CA GLU A 89 3.43 -14.10 17.51
C GLU A 89 4.36 -12.89 17.47
N GLY A 90 3.90 -11.81 16.86
CA GLY A 90 4.67 -10.58 16.72
C GLY A 90 4.35 -9.82 15.45
N LEU A 91 5.07 -8.71 15.27
CA LEU A 91 4.88 -7.79 14.16
C LEU A 91 6.22 -7.34 13.62
N ALA A 92 6.44 -7.53 12.32
CA ALA A 92 7.52 -6.95 11.55
C ALA A 92 6.98 -5.92 10.55
N LEU A 93 7.72 -4.82 10.39
CA LEU A 93 7.59 -3.89 9.29
C LEU A 93 8.88 -3.96 8.46
N GLY A 94 8.76 -4.06 7.15
CA GLY A 94 9.89 -4.13 6.22
C GLY A 94 9.70 -3.18 5.06
N ARG A 95 10.69 -2.33 4.80
CA ARG A 95 10.73 -1.42 3.66
C ARG A 95 11.70 -1.92 2.62
N TYR A 96 11.27 -1.95 1.35
CA TYR A 96 12.03 -2.53 0.24
C TYR A 96 12.04 -1.61 -0.98
N ALA A 97 13.18 -1.48 -1.65
CA ALA A 97 13.29 -0.77 -2.92
C ALA A 97 12.46 -1.44 -4.03
N ALA A 98 12.29 -0.77 -5.17
CA ALA A 98 11.48 -1.26 -6.30
C ALA A 98 12.01 -2.60 -6.88
N ASP A 99 13.33 -2.77 -6.87
CA ASP A 99 14.00 -4.01 -7.25
C ASP A 99 13.82 -5.13 -6.22
N GLY A 100 13.17 -4.86 -5.08
CA GLY A 100 12.98 -5.77 -3.95
C GLY A 100 14.12 -5.77 -2.93
N SER A 101 15.15 -4.93 -3.07
CA SER A 101 16.24 -4.89 -2.10
C SER A 101 15.75 -4.35 -0.73
N PRO A 102 16.08 -4.98 0.41
CA PRO A 102 15.67 -4.50 1.72
C PRO A 102 16.36 -3.18 2.05
N LEU A 103 15.58 -2.19 2.51
CA LEU A 103 16.06 -0.88 2.95
C LEU A 103 16.15 -0.80 4.47
N TRP A 104 15.11 -1.26 5.18
CA TRP A 104 15.11 -1.37 6.63
C TRP A 104 14.02 -2.32 7.12
N SER A 105 14.18 -2.84 8.33
CA SER A 105 13.13 -3.56 9.05
C SER A 105 12.99 -3.10 10.50
N ARG A 106 11.81 -3.35 11.07
CA ARG A 106 11.47 -3.16 12.49
C ARG A 106 10.71 -4.38 12.96
N VAL A 107 10.93 -4.78 14.19
CA VAL A 107 10.26 -5.93 14.80
C VAL A 107 9.78 -5.54 16.19
N VAL A 108 8.54 -5.90 16.50
CA VAL A 108 7.91 -5.87 17.81
C VAL A 108 7.60 -7.31 18.18
N THR A 109 8.26 -7.84 19.20
CA THR A 109 8.22 -9.26 19.58
C THR A 109 7.26 -9.56 20.73
N THR A 110 6.40 -8.61 21.08
CA THR A 110 5.36 -8.83 22.09
C THR A 110 4.38 -9.88 21.60
N GLU A 111 4.07 -10.85 22.47
CA GLU A 111 3.07 -11.87 22.19
C GLU A 111 1.68 -11.24 21.95
N ALA A 112 0.86 -11.91 21.14
CA ALA A 112 -0.51 -11.55 20.82
C ALA A 112 -0.71 -10.11 20.29
N ILE A 113 0.24 -9.64 19.48
CA ILE A 113 0.08 -8.47 18.62
C ILE A 113 -0.25 -8.91 17.20
N HIS A 114 -1.19 -8.23 16.54
CA HIS A 114 -1.50 -8.46 15.13
C HIS A 114 -1.89 -7.17 14.43
N THR A 115 -1.69 -7.13 13.11
CA THR A 115 -2.10 -5.99 12.28
C THR A 115 -3.52 -6.17 11.78
N VAL A 116 -4.33 -5.12 11.85
CA VAL A 116 -5.64 -5.05 11.19
C VAL A 116 -5.54 -4.30 9.88
N SER A 117 -4.78 -3.20 9.84
CA SER A 117 -4.57 -2.44 8.61
C SER A 117 -3.28 -1.62 8.65
N VAL A 118 -2.76 -1.33 7.46
CA VAL A 118 -1.64 -0.41 7.25
C VAL A 118 -1.98 0.55 6.12
N THR A 119 -1.59 1.80 6.29
CA THR A 119 -1.66 2.80 5.22
C THR A 119 -0.44 3.71 5.22
N LEU A 120 -0.14 4.27 4.06
CA LEU A 120 0.93 5.23 3.83
C LEU A 120 0.32 6.59 3.50
N THR A 121 0.80 7.63 4.17
CA THR A 121 0.50 9.02 3.78
C THR A 121 1.24 9.38 2.49
N SER A 122 0.85 10.46 1.81
CA SER A 122 1.57 10.99 0.64
C SER A 122 3.04 11.34 0.93
N LEU A 123 3.37 11.66 2.18
CA LEU A 123 4.73 11.90 2.64
C LEU A 123 5.52 10.62 2.94
N GLY A 124 4.89 9.44 2.83
CA GLY A 124 5.49 8.14 3.15
C GLY A 124 5.49 7.78 4.64
N ASN A 125 4.83 8.57 5.51
CA ASN A 125 4.60 8.13 6.89
C ASN A 125 3.69 6.91 6.89
N ILE A 126 3.97 5.99 7.80
CA ILE A 126 3.31 4.70 7.95
C ILE A 126 2.35 4.80 9.12
N LEU A 127 1.10 4.40 8.91
CA LEU A 127 0.11 4.22 9.97
C LEU A 127 -0.24 2.74 10.03
N VAL A 128 -0.03 2.13 11.19
CA VAL A 128 -0.40 0.74 11.48
C VAL A 128 -1.44 0.74 12.58
N VAL A 129 -2.51 -0.03 12.38
CA VAL A 129 -3.55 -0.23 13.40
C VAL A 129 -3.72 -1.73 13.64
N GLY A 130 -4.03 -2.10 14.88
CA GLY A 130 -4.15 -3.49 15.25
C GLY A 130 -4.54 -3.72 16.70
N GLY A 131 -4.67 -4.99 17.06
CA GLY A 131 -4.90 -5.44 18.43
C GLY A 131 -3.59 -5.84 19.12
N TYR A 132 -3.56 -5.73 20.44
CA TYR A 132 -2.45 -6.22 21.26
C TYR A 132 -2.91 -6.78 22.62
N ARG A 133 -2.07 -7.66 23.17
CA ARG A 133 -2.05 -8.00 24.60
C ARG A 133 -0.65 -7.78 25.17
N GLY A 134 -0.54 -7.81 26.49
CA GLY A 134 0.68 -7.41 27.18
C GLY A 134 0.96 -5.92 26.99
N SER A 135 2.23 -5.53 27.00
CA SER A 135 2.69 -4.14 26.94
C SER A 135 3.69 -3.94 25.80
N PRO A 136 3.24 -3.91 24.53
CA PRO A 136 4.14 -3.76 23.39
C PRO A 136 4.79 -2.38 23.40
N ASP A 137 6.06 -2.35 23.01
CA ASP A 137 6.83 -1.12 22.80
C ASP A 137 7.15 -0.95 21.32
N PHE A 138 6.67 0.15 20.75
CA PHE A 138 6.91 0.53 19.36
C PHE A 138 8.12 1.47 19.20
N GLY A 139 8.88 1.68 20.28
CA GLY A 139 10.06 2.54 20.38
C GLY A 139 9.78 3.93 20.92
N VAL A 140 8.63 4.13 21.60
CA VAL A 140 8.25 5.37 22.31
C VAL A 140 7.89 5.11 23.78
N GLY A 141 8.24 3.92 24.28
CA GLY A 141 7.81 3.42 25.56
C GLY A 141 6.66 2.40 25.41
N PRO A 142 6.50 1.51 26.40
CA PRO A 142 5.50 0.46 26.35
C PRO A 142 4.09 1.04 26.44
N LEU A 143 3.16 0.46 25.68
CA LEU A 143 1.74 0.69 25.86
C LEU A 143 1.26 0.13 27.22
N PRO A 144 0.15 0.62 27.77
CA PRO A 144 -0.47 0.06 28.96
C PRO A 144 -0.70 -1.45 28.81
N SER A 145 -0.34 -2.23 29.82
CA SER A 145 -0.47 -3.68 29.75
C SER A 145 -1.95 -4.09 29.69
N VAL A 146 -2.32 -4.89 28.69
CA VAL A 146 -3.64 -5.52 28.59
C VAL A 146 -3.53 -7.02 28.90
N THR A 147 -4.24 -7.49 29.92
CA THR A 147 -4.24 -8.90 30.35
C THR A 147 -5.49 -9.63 29.89
N SER A 148 -5.35 -10.93 29.62
CA SER A 148 -6.35 -11.82 29.01
C SER A 148 -7.57 -12.18 29.86
N SER A 149 -7.74 -11.58 31.05
CA SER A 149 -8.75 -12.03 32.02
C SER A 149 -10.19 -11.98 31.51
N GLU A 150 -10.46 -11.25 30.42
CA GLU A 150 -11.81 -11.09 29.86
C GLU A 150 -11.88 -11.25 28.34
N GLY A 151 -10.84 -11.77 27.68
CA GLY A 151 -10.84 -12.00 26.23
C GLY A 151 -10.69 -10.74 25.35
N TRP A 152 -10.74 -9.54 25.92
CA TRP A 152 -10.51 -8.28 25.22
C TRP A 152 -9.04 -8.08 24.82
N GLU A 153 -8.84 -7.29 23.79
CA GLU A 153 -7.53 -6.86 23.30
C GLU A 153 -7.47 -5.33 23.32
N GLY A 154 -6.28 -4.80 23.57
CA GLY A 154 -6.04 -3.37 23.41
C GLY A 154 -6.00 -3.01 21.94
N LEU A 155 -6.50 -1.82 21.59
CA LEU A 155 -6.31 -1.23 20.27
C LEU A 155 -5.05 -0.37 20.27
N PHE A 156 -4.24 -0.45 19.22
CA PHE A 156 -3.18 0.53 18.97
C PHE A 156 -3.33 1.21 17.62
N ILE A 157 -2.86 2.46 17.57
CA ILE A 157 -2.58 3.20 16.35
C ILE A 157 -1.12 3.67 16.46
N ALA A 158 -0.25 3.12 15.62
CA ALA A 158 1.18 3.45 15.60
C ALA A 158 1.51 4.22 14.33
N LYS A 159 2.21 5.35 14.50
CA LYS A 159 2.74 6.14 13.38
C LYS A 159 4.25 6.01 13.32
N PHE A 160 4.76 5.72 12.14
CA PHE A 160 6.20 5.74 11.85
C PHE A 160 6.50 6.73 10.73
N SER A 161 7.67 7.35 10.80
CA SER A 161 8.26 8.09 9.68
C SER A 161 8.59 7.14 8.50
N PRO A 162 8.86 7.68 7.30
CA PRO A 162 9.25 6.86 6.13
C PRO A 162 10.52 6.01 6.36
N ARG A 163 11.33 6.38 7.37
CA ARG A 163 12.54 5.66 7.79
C ARG A 163 12.28 4.65 8.91
N GLY A 164 11.01 4.34 9.20
CA GLY A 164 10.62 3.38 10.23
C GLY A 164 10.94 3.84 11.65
N ARG A 165 11.10 5.15 11.90
CA ARG A 165 11.22 5.67 13.27
C ARG A 165 9.83 5.96 13.82
N PRO A 166 9.49 5.51 15.02
CA PRO A 166 8.20 5.82 15.62
C PRO A 166 8.08 7.32 15.88
N CYS A 167 6.87 7.85 15.72
CA CYS A 167 6.55 9.24 15.98
C CYS A 167 5.76 9.31 17.28
N GLY A 168 6.42 9.64 18.40
CA GLY A 168 5.79 9.96 19.68
C GLY A 168 6.12 11.39 20.10
N PRO A 169 5.41 11.97 21.10
CA PRO A 169 5.94 13.14 21.79
C PRO A 169 7.33 12.80 22.32
N ALA A 170 8.30 13.68 22.10
CA ALA A 170 9.59 13.55 22.77
C ALA A 170 9.31 13.57 24.29
N ALA A 171 9.78 12.53 24.99
CA ALA A 171 9.77 12.52 26.45
C ALA A 171 10.62 13.67 27.01
#